data_AF-A0AAE8LXW3-F1
#
_entry.id   AF-A0AAE8LXW3-F1
#
_cell.length_a   1.000
_cell.length_b   1.000
_cell.length_c   1.000
_cell.angle_alpha   90.00
_cell.angle_beta   90.00
_cell.angle_gamma   90.00
#
_symmetry.space_group_name_H-M   'P 1'
#
loop_
_entity.id
_entity.type
_entity.pdbx_description
1 polymer ?
#
loop_
_entity_poly.entity_id
_entity_poly.type
_entity_poly.pdbx_seq_one_letter_code
_entity_poly.pdbx_strand_id
1 'polypeptide(L)'
;MPHKVDLPGSYWDLVKSFNEYYKTFEQDPEVLEMTGHFKRGMRVVASNPEFIKAPLPKDALVSSLGVVERFINRDYKGIKVKNLKFGVDIVLGMSMLFLYTFQGKLRLVHSFNDAFEKPEDIQMYLKEMQSTLIQELLL
;
A
#
# COMPACT_ATOMS: atom_id res chain seq x y z
N MET A 1 -15.09 -4.55 -5.06
CA MET A 1 -14.90 -3.47 -6.07
C MET A 1 -14.02 -2.38 -5.45
N PRO A 2 -13.31 -1.53 -6.21
CA PRO A 2 -12.58 -0.41 -5.60
C PRO A 2 -13.54 0.60 -4.94
N HIS A 3 -13.16 1.13 -3.79
CA HIS A 3 -13.85 2.23 -3.12
C HIS A 3 -13.81 3.47 -4.03
N LYS A 4 -14.97 4.11 -4.24
CA LYS A 4 -15.08 5.34 -5.02
C LYS A 4 -15.31 6.50 -4.07
N VAL A 5 -14.54 7.56 -4.24
CA VAL A 5 -14.62 8.79 -3.46
C VAL A 5 -14.59 9.98 -4.39
N ASP A 6 -15.43 10.96 -4.11
CA ASP A 6 -15.43 12.22 -4.84
C ASP A 6 -14.29 13.11 -4.34
N LEU A 7 -13.49 13.63 -5.28
CA LEU A 7 -12.35 14.52 -5.00
C LEU A 7 -12.62 15.93 -5.57
N PRO A 8 -12.12 17.00 -4.91
CA PRO A 8 -11.35 16.98 -3.66
C PRO A 8 -12.25 16.87 -2.42
N GLY A 9 -11.78 16.14 -1.40
CA GLY A 9 -12.42 16.05 -0.08
C GLY A 9 -11.46 16.47 1.04
N SER A 10 -11.97 16.85 2.20
CA SER A 10 -11.13 17.11 3.37
C SER A 10 -10.51 15.81 3.89
N TYR A 11 -9.36 15.89 4.58
CA TYR A 11 -8.67 14.70 5.10
C TYR A 11 -9.62 13.80 5.93
N TRP A 12 -10.36 14.41 6.87
CA TRP A 12 -11.25 13.66 7.76
C TRP A 12 -12.50 13.12 7.07
N ASP A 13 -13.02 13.80 6.04
CA ASP A 13 -14.11 13.26 5.22
C ASP A 13 -13.65 12.03 4.44
N LEU A 14 -12.45 12.07 3.86
CA LEU A 14 -11.84 10.93 3.16
C LEU A 14 -11.59 9.78 4.14
N VAL A 15 -10.98 10.02 5.29
CA VAL A 15 -10.72 9.00 6.32
C VAL A 15 -12.01 8.34 6.77
N LYS A 16 -13.07 9.13 7.03
CA LYS A 16 -14.37 8.61 7.43
C LYS A 16 -14.95 7.70 6.35
N SER A 17 -14.96 8.17 5.10
CA SER A 17 -15.46 7.40 3.95
C SER A 17 -14.73 6.07 3.77
N PHE A 18 -13.40 6.09 3.82
CA PHE A 18 -12.56 4.89 3.73
C PHE A 18 -12.83 3.92 4.90
N ASN A 19 -12.95 4.43 6.12
CA ASN A 19 -13.19 3.61 7.30
C ASN A 19 -14.57 2.93 7.26
N GLU A 20 -15.60 3.66 6.86
CA GLU A 20 -16.95 3.11 6.69
C GLU A 20 -16.99 2.03 5.60
N TYR A 21 -16.31 2.29 4.47
CA TYR A 21 -16.21 1.31 3.39
C TYR A 21 -15.51 0.02 3.83
N TYR A 22 -14.31 0.10 4.40
CA TYR A 22 -13.56 -1.10 4.73
C TYR A 22 -14.14 -1.90 5.90
N LYS A 23 -14.83 -1.25 6.85
CA LYS A 23 -15.57 -1.96 7.92
C LYS A 23 -16.65 -2.88 7.39
N THR A 24 -17.34 -2.46 6.32
CA THR A 24 -18.37 -3.29 5.69
C THR A 24 -17.75 -4.34 4.78
N PHE A 25 -16.70 -3.97 4.03
CA PHE A 25 -15.97 -4.88 3.17
C PHE A 25 -15.36 -6.07 3.92
N GLU A 26 -14.76 -5.86 5.10
CA GLU A 26 -14.18 -6.96 5.89
C GLU A 26 -15.21 -7.99 6.39
N GLN A 27 -16.48 -7.60 6.52
CA GLN A 27 -17.55 -8.45 7.03
C GLN A 27 -18.25 -9.24 5.93
N ASP A 28 -17.97 -8.94 4.66
CA ASP A 28 -18.59 -9.58 3.52
C ASP A 28 -17.95 -10.97 3.25
N PRO A 29 -18.71 -12.07 3.42
CA PRO A 29 -18.19 -13.43 3.24
C PRO A 29 -17.74 -13.69 1.80
N GLU A 30 -18.24 -12.95 0.81
CA GLU A 30 -17.85 -13.11 -0.60
C GLU A 30 -16.46 -12.56 -0.89
N VAL A 31 -15.89 -11.71 -0.02
CA VAL A 31 -14.57 -11.09 -0.22
C VAL A 31 -13.44 -12.13 -0.24
N LEU A 32 -13.54 -13.18 0.60
CA LEU A 32 -12.56 -14.26 0.59
C LEU A 32 -12.59 -15.04 -0.73
N GLU A 33 -13.78 -15.29 -1.28
CA GLU A 33 -13.94 -15.96 -2.57
C GLU A 33 -13.47 -15.07 -3.73
N MET A 34 -13.76 -13.76 -3.66
CA MET A 34 -13.34 -12.75 -4.62
C MET A 34 -11.82 -12.68 -4.74
N THR A 35 -11.08 -12.94 -3.66
CA THR A 35 -9.61 -12.94 -3.65
C THR A 35 -9.04 -13.97 -4.64
N GLY A 36 -9.67 -15.15 -4.74
CA GLY A 36 -9.27 -16.20 -5.68
C GLY A 36 -9.54 -15.80 -7.14
N HIS A 37 -10.72 -15.25 -7.41
CA HIS A 37 -11.08 -14.75 -8.74
C HIS A 37 -10.21 -13.58 -9.18
N PHE A 38 -9.92 -12.65 -8.26
CA PHE A 38 -9.05 -11.50 -8.50
C PHE A 38 -7.64 -11.95 -8.89
N LYS A 39 -7.03 -12.88 -8.13
CA LYS A 39 -5.71 -13.43 -8.46
C LYS A 39 -5.67 -14.07 -9.86
N ARG A 40 -6.71 -14.82 -10.23
CA ARG A 40 -6.83 -15.40 -11.58
C ARG A 40 -6.97 -14.32 -12.65
N GLY A 41 -7.79 -13.30 -12.41
CA GLY A 41 -7.96 -12.15 -13.30
C GLY A 41 -6.64 -11.41 -13.52
N MET A 42 -5.90 -11.11 -12.45
CA MET A 42 -4.58 -10.46 -12.52
C MET A 42 -3.58 -11.25 -13.36
N ARG A 43 -3.59 -12.59 -13.28
CA ARG A 43 -2.74 -13.44 -14.14
C ARG A 43 -3.08 -13.27 -15.62
N VAL A 44 -4.38 -13.25 -15.96
CA VAL A 44 -4.84 -13.07 -17.34
C VAL A 44 -4.45 -11.68 -17.86
N VAL A 45 -4.68 -10.65 -17.04
CA VAL A 45 -4.33 -9.26 -17.37
C VAL A 45 -2.83 -9.09 -17.58
N ALA A 46 -1.99 -9.62 -16.67
CA ALA A 46 -0.54 -9.54 -16.78
C ALA A 46 0.03 -10.27 -18.01
N SER A 47 -0.73 -11.23 -18.57
CA SER A 47 -0.35 -11.97 -19.77
C SER A 47 -0.94 -11.38 -21.06
N ASN A 48 -1.76 -10.32 -20.96
CA ASN A 48 -2.43 -9.71 -22.10
C ASN A 48 -1.53 -8.64 -22.77
N PRO A 49 -1.19 -8.79 -24.07
CA PRO A 49 -0.36 -7.83 -24.79
C PRO A 49 -0.90 -6.40 -24.80
N GLU A 50 -2.23 -6.22 -24.80
CA GLU A 50 -2.84 -4.88 -24.81
C GLU A 50 -2.71 -4.20 -23.46
N PHE A 51 -2.72 -4.96 -22.36
CA PHE A 51 -2.43 -4.42 -21.03
C PHE A 51 -0.96 -3.99 -20.90
N ILE A 52 -0.04 -4.75 -21.50
CA ILE A 52 1.39 -4.43 -21.50
C ILE A 52 1.68 -3.14 -22.27
N LYS A 53 0.91 -2.85 -23.33
CA LYS A 53 1.04 -1.63 -24.13
C LYS A 53 0.29 -0.43 -23.56
N ALA A 54 -0.63 -0.65 -22.63
CA ALA A 54 -1.41 0.42 -22.03
C ALA A 54 -0.50 1.37 -21.23
N PRO A 55 -0.87 2.65 -21.09
CA PRO A 55 -0.17 3.57 -20.19
C PRO A 55 -0.09 2.98 -18.79
N LEU A 56 1.10 3.09 -18.19
CA LEU A 56 1.32 2.57 -16.86
C LEU A 56 0.52 3.38 -15.82
N PRO A 57 -0.13 2.69 -14.86
CA PRO A 57 -0.75 3.37 -13.73
C PRO A 57 0.30 4.19 -12.99
N LYS A 58 -0.06 5.43 -12.63
CA LYS A 58 0.81 6.32 -11.85
C LYS A 58 0.55 6.24 -10.35
N ASP A 59 -0.60 5.70 -9.96
CA ASP A 59 -0.95 5.51 -8.56
C ASP A 59 -0.39 4.18 -8.06
N ALA A 60 0.27 4.23 -6.91
CA ALA A 60 0.79 3.05 -6.26
C ALA A 60 -0.35 2.19 -5.68
N LEU A 61 -0.24 0.86 -5.80
CA LEU A 61 -1.10 -0.05 -5.09
C LEU A 61 -0.73 -0.04 -3.60
N VAL A 62 -1.70 0.28 -2.76
CA VAL A 62 -1.48 0.44 -1.32
C VAL A 62 -1.70 -0.90 -0.59
N SER A 63 -0.76 -1.27 0.29
CA SER A 63 -0.85 -2.47 1.12
C SER A 63 -0.43 -2.19 2.56
N SER A 64 -1.33 -2.50 3.50
CA SER A 64 -1.05 -2.43 4.93
C SER A 64 -0.63 -3.77 5.49
N LEU A 65 0.56 -3.84 6.09
CA LEU A 65 1.02 -5.03 6.84
C LEU A 65 0.72 -4.93 8.33
N GLY A 66 0.18 -3.79 8.78
CA GLY A 66 -0.16 -3.54 10.18
C GLY A 66 1.06 -3.50 11.11
N VAL A 67 0.88 -4.03 12.32
CA VAL A 67 1.94 -4.10 13.35
C VAL A 67 2.73 -5.38 13.15
N VAL A 68 3.95 -5.26 12.62
CA VAL A 68 4.76 -6.43 12.22
C VAL A 68 5.16 -7.27 13.42
N GLU A 69 5.24 -6.69 14.62
CA GLU A 69 5.54 -7.45 15.84
C GLU A 69 4.46 -8.45 16.27
N ARG A 70 3.31 -8.48 15.59
CA ARG A 70 2.35 -9.59 15.72
C ARG A 70 2.86 -10.90 15.11
N PHE A 71 3.85 -10.82 14.22
CA PHE A 71 4.40 -11.96 13.47
C PHE A 71 5.90 -12.17 13.68
N ILE A 72 6.64 -11.10 14.01
CA ILE A 72 8.10 -11.14 14.18
C ILE A 72 8.47 -10.63 15.58
N ASN A 73 9.14 -11.47 16.36
CA ASN A 73 9.61 -11.08 17.69
C ASN A 73 10.80 -10.11 17.59
N ARG A 74 10.91 -9.21 18.57
CA ARG A 74 12.05 -8.28 18.65
C ARG A 74 13.31 -8.94 19.21
N ASP A 75 13.17 -10.06 19.90
CA ASP A 75 14.26 -10.83 20.48
C ASP A 75 14.01 -12.33 20.24
N TYR A 76 15.05 -13.02 19.77
CA TYR A 76 15.08 -14.46 19.62
C TYR A 76 16.26 -15.01 20.42
N LYS A 77 16.03 -15.31 21.72
CA LYS A 77 17.04 -15.90 22.62
C LYS A 77 18.33 -15.09 22.68
N GLY A 78 18.21 -13.77 22.83
CA GLY A 78 19.34 -12.84 22.91
C GLY A 78 19.77 -12.24 21.55
N ILE A 79 19.22 -12.73 20.43
CA ILE A 79 19.38 -12.09 19.13
C ILE A 79 18.32 -11.01 18.96
N LYS A 80 18.75 -9.74 18.99
CA LYS A 80 17.85 -8.58 18.86
C LYS A 80 17.64 -8.20 17.40
N VAL A 81 16.37 -8.11 16.98
CA VAL A 81 15.99 -7.55 15.68
C VAL A 81 16.03 -6.02 15.78
N LYS A 82 17.08 -5.41 15.21
CA LYS A 82 17.30 -3.97 15.29
C LYS A 82 16.42 -3.17 14.32
N ASN A 83 16.11 -3.74 13.17
CA ASN A 83 15.32 -3.07 12.15
C ASN A 83 14.62 -4.09 11.24
N LEU A 84 13.56 -3.66 10.57
CA LEU A 84 12.82 -4.45 9.60
C LEU A 84 12.53 -3.61 8.36
N LYS A 85 12.87 -4.16 7.20
CA LYS A 85 12.55 -3.60 5.89
C LYS A 85 11.77 -4.65 5.11
N PHE A 86 10.65 -4.22 4.53
CA PHE A 86 9.86 -5.01 3.61
C PHE A 86 9.81 -4.26 2.28
N GLY A 87 9.89 -5.00 1.18
CA GLY A 87 9.77 -4.49 -0.16
C GLY A 87 9.59 -5.65 -1.13
N VAL A 88 9.15 -5.33 -2.33
CA VAL A 88 8.95 -6.29 -3.41
C VAL A 88 9.63 -5.80 -4.67
N ASP A 89 10.08 -6.73 -5.50
CA ASP A 89 10.62 -6.40 -6.81
C ASP A 89 9.47 -6.03 -7.75
N ILE A 90 9.58 -4.83 -8.33
CA ILE A 90 8.63 -4.32 -9.31
C ILE A 90 9.25 -4.51 -10.70
N VAL A 91 8.68 -5.43 -11.47
CA VAL A 91 9.19 -5.75 -12.82
C VAL A 91 8.51 -4.90 -13.89
N LEU A 92 7.21 -4.67 -13.74
CA LEU A 92 6.40 -3.82 -14.63
C LEU A 92 6.31 -2.39 -14.08
N GLY A 93 5.59 -1.49 -14.72
CA GLY A 93 5.46 -0.12 -14.24
C GLY A 93 4.42 0.14 -13.14
N MET A 94 3.82 -0.91 -12.56
CA MET A 94 2.90 -0.75 -11.42
C MET A 94 3.70 -0.73 -10.12
N SER A 95 3.67 0.36 -9.39
CA SER A 95 4.33 0.48 -8.09
C SER A 95 3.45 0.09 -6.91
N MET A 96 4.07 -0.14 -5.76
CA MET A 96 3.40 -0.49 -4.51
C MET A 96 3.87 0.37 -3.35
N LEU A 97 2.92 0.81 -2.52
CA LEU A 97 3.18 1.49 -1.26
C LEU A 97 2.82 0.56 -0.10
N PHE A 98 3.82 0.17 0.68
CA PHE A 98 3.65 -0.59 1.91
C PHE A 98 3.66 0.33 3.12
N LEU A 99 2.66 0.17 4.00
CA LEU A 99 2.60 0.81 5.31
C LEU A 99 2.58 -0.24 6.41
N TYR A 100 3.48 -0.09 7.38
CA TYR A 100 3.60 -1.00 8.52
C TYR A 100 4.34 -0.36 9.69
N THR A 101 4.18 -0.90 10.89
CA THR A 101 4.91 -0.43 12.06
C THR A 101 5.93 -1.46 12.55
N PHE A 102 7.07 -0.97 13.01
CA PHE A 102 8.08 -1.75 13.73
C PHE A 102 8.79 -0.85 14.75
N GLN A 103 8.91 -1.32 15.99
CA GLN A 103 9.43 -0.59 17.15
C GLN A 103 8.72 0.75 17.37
N GLY A 104 7.39 0.77 17.21
CA GLY A 104 6.57 1.98 17.39
C GLY A 104 6.79 3.04 16.31
N LYS A 105 7.50 2.73 15.23
CA LYS A 105 7.73 3.63 14.10
C LYS A 105 6.93 3.18 12.89
N LEU A 106 6.11 4.08 12.36
CA LEU A 106 5.49 3.90 11.05
C LEU A 106 6.56 3.90 9.96
N ARG A 107 6.44 2.97 9.02
CA ARG A 107 7.28 2.83 7.84
C ARG A 107 6.39 3.00 6.62
N LEU A 108 6.77 3.92 5.75
CA LEU A 108 6.22 4.08 4.40
C LEU A 108 7.30 3.59 3.44
N VAL A 109 7.01 2.54 2.68
CA VAL A 109 7.97 1.96 1.73
C VAL A 109 7.34 1.90 0.35
N HIS A 110 7.93 2.62 -0.59
CA HIS A 110 7.50 2.61 -1.98
C HIS A 110 8.43 1.69 -2.78
N SER A 111 7.87 0.61 -3.32
CA SER A 111 8.54 -0.28 -4.27
C SER A 111 8.14 0.14 -5.67
N PHE A 112 9.13 0.43 -6.53
CA PHE A 112 8.94 0.90 -7.90
C PHE A 112 10.08 0.42 -8.79
N ASN A 113 9.90 0.58 -10.10
CA ASN A 113 10.93 0.29 -11.09
C ASN A 113 11.43 1.62 -11.67
N ASP A 114 12.74 1.84 -11.57
CA ASP A 114 13.40 3.09 -11.95
C ASP A 114 13.45 3.33 -13.46
N ALA A 115 13.14 2.32 -14.28
CA ALA A 115 12.89 2.48 -15.71
C ALA A 115 11.58 3.23 -16.01
N PHE A 116 10.65 3.29 -15.05
CA PHE A 116 9.33 3.91 -15.22
C PHE A 116 9.09 5.12 -14.32
N GLU A 117 9.69 5.16 -13.13
CA GLU A 117 9.51 6.24 -12.16
C GLU A 117 10.86 6.74 -11.65
N LYS A 118 10.97 8.06 -11.41
CA LYS A 118 12.21 8.64 -10.91
C LYS A 118 12.26 8.56 -9.38
N PRO A 119 13.39 8.13 -8.79
CA PRO A 119 13.53 8.07 -7.34
C PRO A 119 13.24 9.41 -6.63
N GLU A 120 13.54 10.53 -7.28
CA GLU A 120 13.31 11.87 -6.73
C GLU A 120 11.81 12.19 -6.59
N ASP A 121 11.01 11.78 -7.57
CA ASP A 121 9.56 11.97 -7.56
C ASP A 121 8.91 11.13 -6.46
N ILE A 122 9.36 9.87 -6.31
CA ILE A 122 8.92 8.99 -5.22
C ILE A 122 9.31 9.55 -3.85
N GLN A 123 10.54 10.05 -3.72
CA GLN A 123 11.00 10.67 -2.48
C GLN A 123 10.17 11.91 -2.12
N MET A 124 9.81 12.73 -3.12
CA MET A 124 8.96 13.90 -2.94
C MET A 124 7.56 13.48 -2.47
N TYR A 125 6.95 12.49 -3.13
CA TYR A 125 5.65 11.94 -2.74
C TYR A 125 5.63 11.42 -1.31
N LEU A 126 6.64 10.62 -0.91
CA LEU A 126 6.73 10.11 0.46
C LEU A 126 6.91 11.21 1.52
N LYS A 127 7.64 12.28 1.18
CA LYS A 127 7.80 13.45 2.07
C LYS A 127 6.49 14.22 2.23
N GLU A 128 5.75 14.40 1.15
CA GLU A 128 4.44 15.05 1.19
C GLU A 128 3.47 14.24 2.07
N MET A 129 3.35 12.93 1.84
CA MET A 129 2.57 12.04 2.70
C MET A 129 2.97 12.14 4.17
N GLN A 130 4.28 12.08 4.45
CA GLN A 130 4.77 12.20 5.81
C GLN A 130 4.39 13.55 6.43
N SER A 131 4.50 14.65 5.68
CA SER A 131 4.14 15.98 6.14
C SER A 131 2.65 16.06 6.48
N THR A 132 1.78 15.58 5.59
CA THR A 132 0.32 15.54 5.85
C THR A 132 0.00 14.70 7.08
N LEU A 133 0.57 13.50 7.21
CA LEU A 133 0.33 12.64 8.38
C LEU A 133 0.79 13.27 9.69
N ILE A 134 1.91 13.99 9.69
CA ILE A 134 2.40 14.71 10.87
C ILE A 134 1.47 15.89 11.19
N GLN A 135 1.04 16.65 10.19
CA GLN A 135 0.12 17.77 10.37
C GLN A 135 -1.19 17.29 11.00
N GLU A 136 -1.81 16.24 10.44
CA GLU A 136 -3.08 15.69 10.92
C GLU A 136 -2.96 14.96 12.27
N LEU A 137 -1.77 14.48 12.64
CA LEU A 137 -1.52 13.89 13.97
C LEU A 137 -1.43 14.95 15.07
N LEU A 138 -1.04 16.17 14.72
CA LEU A 138 -0.84 17.28 15.67
C LEU A 138 -2.09 18.18 15.80
N LEU A 139 -3.08 17.99 14.95
CA LEU A 139 -4.41 18.63 15.04
C LEU A 139 -5.27 17.92 16.10
#